data_AF-X0TYZ5-F1
#
_entry.id   AF-X0TYZ5-F1
#
_cell.length_a   1.000
_cell.length_b   1.000
_cell.length_c   1.000
_cell.angle_alpha   90.00
_cell.angle_beta   90.00
_cell.angle_gamma   90.00
#
_symmetry.space_group_name_H-M   'P 1'
#
loop_
_entity.id
_entity.type
_entity.pdbx_description
1 polymer ?
#
loop_
_entity_poly.entity_id
_entity_poly.type
_entity_poly.pdbx_seq_one_letter_code
_entity_poly.pdbx_strand_id
1 'polypeptide(L)'
;CYRHYETWISKGIPIIEYNSFIQKKYSTLPILWTRDYREINDEYLNNQYTQFLDAKFDFRRLLLSQYNPEIQKQIITVNKIGCIRSQKGNRGGGFWNYSDYFK
;
A
#
# COMPACT_ATOMS: atom_id res chain seq x y z
N CYS A 1 2.41 4.00 -3.12
CA CYS A 1 1.98 5.13 -3.97
C CYS A 1 0.93 5.93 -3.21
N TYR A 2 0.87 7.27 -3.37
CA TYR A 2 -0.20 8.09 -2.78
C TYR A 2 -1.58 7.77 -3.36
N ARG A 3 -1.63 7.37 -4.65
CA ARG A 3 -2.87 6.99 -5.34
C ARG A 3 -3.64 5.86 -4.65
N HIS A 4 -2.93 4.85 -4.13
CA HIS A 4 -3.59 3.76 -3.39
C HIS A 4 -4.28 4.28 -2.13
N TYR A 5 -3.60 5.20 -1.41
CA TYR A 5 -4.16 5.85 -0.23
C TYR A 5 -5.41 6.66 -0.58
N GLU A 6 -5.34 7.50 -1.62
CA GLU A 6 -6.49 8.27 -2.09
C GLU A 6 -7.69 7.39 -2.44
N THR A 7 -7.45 6.25 -3.10
CA THR A 7 -8.52 5.29 -3.43
C THR A 7 -9.25 4.79 -2.19
N TRP A 8 -8.55 4.38 -1.13
CA TRP A 8 -9.24 3.95 0.10
C TRP A 8 -9.96 5.09 0.82
N ILE A 9 -9.38 6.28 0.84
CA ILE A 9 -10.02 7.47 1.44
C ILE A 9 -11.29 7.86 0.68
N SER A 10 -11.33 7.67 -0.64
CA SER A 10 -12.53 7.86 -1.46
C SER A 10 -13.51 6.67 -1.43
N LYS A 11 -13.28 5.68 -0.56
CA LYS A 11 -14.06 4.43 -0.45
C LYS A 11 -14.00 3.54 -1.69
N GLY A 12 -13.03 3.77 -2.57
CA GLY A 12 -12.72 2.87 -3.68
C GLY A 12 -11.84 1.69 -3.25
N ILE A 13 -11.71 0.74 -4.16
CA ILE A 13 -10.81 -0.41 -4.01
C ILE A 13 -9.74 -0.33 -5.11
N PRO A 14 -8.45 -0.23 -4.77
CA PRO A 14 -7.40 -0.14 -5.77
C PRO A 14 -7.18 -1.50 -6.44
N ILE A 15 -6.94 -1.44 -7.75
CA ILE A 15 -6.46 -2.56 -8.55
C ILE A 15 -4.94 -2.40 -8.67
N ILE A 16 -4.19 -3.42 -8.25
CA ILE A 16 -2.73 -3.35 -8.21
C ILE A 16 -2.14 -4.63 -8.80
N GLU A 17 -1.18 -4.44 -9.70
CA GLU A 17 -0.31 -5.52 -10.14
C GLU A 17 0.42 -6.16 -8.96
N TYR A 18 0.45 -7.50 -8.94
CA TYR A 18 0.97 -8.26 -7.83
C TYR A 18 2.45 -7.95 -7.58
N ASN A 19 2.73 -7.50 -6.36
CA ASN A 19 4.07 -7.24 -5.90
C ASN A 19 4.16 -7.64 -4.42
N SER A 20 5.09 -8.53 -4.10
CA SER A 20 5.25 -9.07 -2.73
C SER A 20 5.47 -7.98 -1.68
N PHE A 21 6.14 -6.88 -2.04
CA PHE A 21 6.34 -5.75 -1.13
C PHE A 21 5.03 -4.99 -0.88
N ILE A 22 4.22 -4.76 -1.91
CA ILE A 22 2.93 -4.07 -1.78
C ILE A 22 1.93 -4.95 -1.02
N GLN A 23 1.94 -6.26 -1.28
CA GLN A 23 1.08 -7.22 -0.58
C GLN A 23 1.38 -7.21 0.91
N LYS A 24 2.66 -7.24 1.29
CA LYS A 24 3.05 -7.16 2.70
C LYS A 24 2.67 -5.82 3.31
N LYS A 25 2.91 -4.72 2.60
CA LYS A 25 2.58 -3.35 3.07
C LYS A 25 1.10 -3.16 3.37
N TYR A 26 0.22 -3.70 2.54
CA TYR A 26 -1.22 -3.45 2.58
C TYR A 26 -2.03 -4.72 2.86
N SER A 27 -1.44 -5.70 3.56
CA SER A 27 -1.98 -7.06 3.69
C SER A 27 -3.37 -7.17 4.32
N THR A 28 -3.84 -6.14 5.02
CA THR A 28 -5.16 -6.09 5.68
C THR A 28 -6.14 -5.12 5.01
N LEU A 29 -5.74 -4.51 3.89
CA LEU A 29 -6.56 -3.56 3.15
C LEU A 29 -7.18 -4.24 1.92
N PRO A 30 -8.37 -3.79 1.49
CA PRO A 30 -9.00 -4.34 0.30
C PRO A 30 -8.18 -3.93 -0.93
N ILE A 31 -7.73 -4.92 -1.71
CA ILE A 31 -6.98 -4.73 -2.96
C ILE A 31 -7.44 -5.80 -3.94
N LEU A 32 -7.69 -5.39 -5.18
CA LEU A 32 -7.82 -6.32 -6.29
C LEU A 32 -6.44 -6.58 -6.87
N TRP A 33 -5.95 -7.80 -6.67
CA TRP A 33 -4.64 -8.23 -7.17
C TRP A 33 -4.76 -8.82 -8.56
N THR A 34 -3.89 -8.37 -9.45
CA THR A 34 -3.81 -8.92 -10.81
C THR A 34 -2.35 -9.19 -11.17
N ARG A 35 -2.09 -10.20 -11.99
CA ARG A 35 -0.78 -10.35 -12.66
C ARG A 35 -0.85 -9.90 -14.11
N ASP A 36 -2.06 -9.84 -14.64
CA ASP A 36 -2.36 -9.41 -15.99
C ASP A 36 -3.74 -8.75 -15.99
N TYR A 37 -3.80 -7.46 -16.33
CA TYR A 37 -5.06 -6.70 -16.31
C TYR A 37 -6.14 -7.27 -17.23
N ARG A 38 -5.79 -8.16 -18.17
CA ARG A 38 -6.75 -8.91 -19.00
C ARG A 38 -7.60 -9.90 -18.19
N GLU A 39 -7.15 -10.29 -17.00
CA GLU A 39 -7.89 -11.14 -16.06
C GLU A 39 -9.11 -10.41 -15.45
N ILE A 40 -9.12 -9.07 -15.53
CA ILE A 40 -10.18 -8.25 -14.93
C ILE A 40 -11.38 -8.24 -15.86
N ASN A 41 -12.34 -9.09 -15.55
CA ASN A 41 -13.63 -9.19 -16.21
C ASN A 41 -14.77 -9.24 -15.17
N ASP A 42 -16.01 -9.25 -15.64
CA ASP A 42 -17.19 -9.22 -14.77
C ASP A 42 -17.23 -10.42 -13.80
N GLU A 43 -16.85 -11.60 -14.26
CA GLU A 43 -16.82 -12.82 -13.43
C GLU A 43 -15.82 -12.68 -12.28
N TYR A 44 -14.60 -12.23 -12.57
CA TYR A 44 -13.57 -11.97 -11.57
C TYR A 44 -14.04 -10.93 -10.55
N LEU A 45 -14.61 -9.81 -11.01
CA LEU A 45 -15.08 -8.73 -10.15
C LEU A 45 -16.23 -9.19 -9.23
N ASN A 46 -17.18 -9.97 -9.74
CA ASN A 46 -18.28 -10.51 -8.94
C ASN A 46 -17.78 -11.49 -7.87
N ASN A 47 -16.80 -12.34 -8.22
CA ASN A 47 -16.19 -13.27 -7.27
C ASN A 47 -15.46 -12.51 -6.13
N GLN A 48 -14.62 -11.53 -6.49
CA GLN A 48 -13.92 -10.70 -5.50
C GLN A 48 -14.88 -9.91 -4.63
N TYR A 49 -15.95 -9.36 -5.21
CA TYR A 49 -16.99 -8.64 -4.46
C TYR A 49 -17.64 -9.53 -3.40
N THR A 50 -17.98 -10.76 -3.77
CA THR A 50 -18.55 -11.74 -2.83
C THR A 50 -17.59 -12.03 -1.67
N GLN A 51 -16.30 -12.24 -1.97
CA GLN A 51 -15.28 -12.44 -0.94
C GLN A 51 -15.14 -11.21 -0.01
N PHE A 52 -15.29 -10.00 -0.55
CA PHE A 52 -15.16 -8.77 0.22
C PHE A 52 -16.36 -8.49 1.13
N LEU A 53 -17.55 -8.99 0.79
CA LEU A 53 -18.73 -8.88 1.66
C LEU A 53 -18.53 -9.59 3.00
N ASP A 54 -17.89 -10.76 2.97
CA ASP A 54 -17.62 -11.56 4.18
C ASP A 54 -16.31 -11.17 4.88
N ALA A 55 -15.46 -10.39 4.22
CA ALA A 55 -14.16 -10.00 4.74
C ALA A 55 -14.24 -8.82 5.72
N LYS A 56 -13.34 -8.83 6.71
CA LYS A 56 -13.10 -7.69 7.61
C LYS A 56 -11.77 -7.06 7.27
N PHE A 57 -11.80 -5.80 6.85
CA PHE A 57 -10.61 -5.03 6.53
C PHE A 57 -10.18 -4.13 7.70
N ASP A 58 -8.87 -4.06 7.92
CA ASP A 58 -8.29 -3.20 8.95
C ASP A 58 -7.60 -1.99 8.33
N PHE A 59 -8.32 -0.86 8.37
CA PHE A 59 -7.88 0.43 7.85
C PHE A 59 -6.95 1.21 8.79
N ARG A 60 -6.68 0.71 10.01
CA ARG A 60 -5.77 1.38 10.95
C ARG A 60 -4.37 1.59 10.36
N ARG A 61 -3.96 0.73 9.42
CA ARG A 61 -2.72 0.87 8.64
C ARG A 61 -2.61 2.16 7.82
N LEU A 62 -3.72 2.84 7.55
CA LEU A 62 -3.71 4.12 6.85
C LEU A 62 -3.33 5.29 7.77
N LEU A 63 -3.43 5.11 9.08
CA LEU A 63 -3.21 6.14 10.07
C LEU A 63 -1.77 6.11 10.57
N LEU A 64 -1.04 7.21 10.37
CA LEU A 64 0.34 7.35 10.84
C LEU A 64 0.45 7.17 12.36
N SER A 65 -0.58 7.56 13.11
CA SER A 65 -0.65 7.46 14.57
C SER A 65 -0.63 6.03 15.11
N GLN A 66 -0.91 5.03 14.27
CA GLN A 66 -0.91 3.61 14.67
C GLN A 66 0.49 2.99 14.64
N TYR A 67 1.48 3.71 14.11
CA TYR A 67 2.88 3.26 14.06
C TYR A 67 3.67 3.83 15.23
N ASN A 68 4.70 3.10 15.69
CA ASN A 68 5.58 3.60 16.74
C ASN A 68 6.30 4.90 16.32
N PRO A 69 6.63 5.80 17.27
CA PRO A 69 7.23 7.10 16.96
C PRO A 69 8.50 7.03 16.10
N GLU A 70 9.31 5.99 16.26
CA GLU A 70 10.50 5.75 15.45
C GLU A 70 10.14 5.49 13.99
N ILE A 71 9.16 4.62 13.75
CA ILE A 71 8.64 4.29 12.42
C ILE A 71 7.98 5.53 11.80
N GLN A 72 7.21 6.30 12.58
CA GLN A 72 6.63 7.56 12.10
C GLN A 72 7.70 8.52 11.59
N LYS A 73 8.79 8.70 12.34
CA LYS A 73 9.93 9.52 11.93
C LYS A 73 10.55 9.01 10.62
N GLN A 74 10.69 7.69 10.46
CA GLN A 74 11.21 7.09 9.22
C GLN A 74 10.27 7.35 8.03
N ILE A 75 8.96 7.14 8.18
CA ILE A 75 7.94 7.41 7.15
C ILE A 75 8.01 8.87 6.70
N ILE A 76 8.02 9.82 7.65
CA ILE A 76 8.08 11.26 7.38
C ILE A 76 9.39 11.63 6.67
N THR A 77 10.52 11.09 7.15
CA THR A 77 11.85 11.41 6.62
C THR A 77 11.97 11.02 5.16
N VAL A 78 11.47 9.85 4.76
CA VAL A 78 11.60 9.43 3.36
C VAL A 78 10.58 10.10 2.44
N ASN A 79 9.39 10.45 2.92
CA ASN A 79 8.51 11.34 2.15
C ASN A 79 9.21 12.66 1.84
N LYS A 80 10.00 13.22 2.77
CA LYS A 80 10.82 14.41 2.53
C LYS A 80 11.99 14.14 1.57
N ILE A 81 12.74 13.05 1.74
CA ILE A 81 13.89 12.72 0.89
C ILE A 81 13.47 12.38 -0.54
N GLY A 82 12.32 11.71 -0.74
CA GLY A 82 11.76 11.39 -2.06
C GLY A 82 11.41 12.64 -2.87
N CYS A 83 10.87 13.67 -2.22
CA CYS A 83 10.65 14.98 -2.84
C CYS A 83 11.96 15.70 -3.20
N ILE A 84 13.02 15.54 -2.38
CA ILE A 84 14.32 16.19 -2.62
C ILE A 84 15.16 15.47 -3.68
N ARG A 85 15.11 14.13 -3.75
CA ARG A 85 15.88 13.32 -4.71
C ARG A 85 15.35 13.36 -6.14
N SER A 86 14.15 13.90 -6.37
CA SER A 86 13.69 14.22 -7.73
C SER A 86 14.53 15.31 -8.41
N GLN A 87 15.42 16.01 -7.69
CA GLN A 87 16.21 17.10 -8.27
C GLN A 87 17.70 16.82 -8.45
N LYS A 88 18.30 15.80 -7.82
CA LYS A 88 19.72 15.49 -8.02
C LYS A 88 19.96 13.99 -7.96
N GLY A 89 20.38 13.44 -9.10
CA GLY A 89 20.85 12.06 -9.20
C GLY A 89 22.03 11.84 -8.27
N ASN A 90 21.85 11.03 -7.23
CA ASN A 90 22.95 10.24 -6.69
C ASN A 90 22.44 9.02 -5.92
N ARG A 91 23.12 7.88 -6.15
CA ARG A 91 22.79 6.54 -5.66
C ARG A 91 23.36 6.38 -4.25
N GLY A 92 22.51 6.00 -3.31
CA GLY A 92 22.91 5.77 -1.91
C GLY A 92 21.73 5.96 -0.98
N GLY A 93 20.72 5.10 -1.07
CA GLY A 93 19.60 5.07 -0.13
C GLY A 93 19.83 3.95 0.87
N GLY A 94 19.95 4.28 2.16
CA GLY A 94 19.83 3.29 3.23
C GLY A 94 18.60 2.44 2.98
N PHE A 95 18.79 1.13 2.87
CA PHE A 95 17.71 0.19 2.63
C PHE A 95 16.79 0.20 3.84
N TRP A 96 15.52 0.51 3.58
CA TRP A 96 14.43 0.36 4.53
C TRP A 96 14.40 -1.07 5.09
N ASN A 97 14.47 -1.23 6.40
CA ASN A 97 14.17 -2.51 7.01
C ASN A 97 12.66 -2.62 7.27
N TYR A 98 11.93 -3.14 6.27
CA TYR A 98 10.47 -3.22 6.30
C TYR A 98 9.93 -4.09 7.45
N SER A 99 10.75 -4.97 8.03
CA SER A 99 10.37 -5.82 9.17
C SER A 99 9.94 -5.03 10.41
N ASP A 100 10.41 -3.80 10.57
CA ASP A 100 10.08 -2.96 11.72
C ASP A 100 8.63 -2.45 11.71
N TYR A 101 7.96 -2.44 10.55
CA TYR A 101 6.55 -2.02 10.42
C TYR A 101 5.53 -3.07 10.91
N PHE A 102 5.99 -4.30 11.18
CA PHE A 102 5.13 -5.46 11.46
C PHE A 102 5.40 -6.09 12.82
N LYS A 103 6.18 -5.44 13.68
CA LYS A 103 6.36 -5.81 15.09
C LYS A 103 5.29 -5.16 15.96
#